data_AF-Q3IV81-F1
#
_entry.id   AF-Q3IV81-F1
#
_cell.length_a   1.000
_cell.length_b   1.000
_cell.length_c   1.000
_cell.angle_alpha   90.00
_cell.angle_beta   90.00
_cell.angle_gamma   90.00
#
_symmetry.space_group_name_H-M   'P 1'
#
loop_
_entity.id
_entity.type
_entity.pdbx_description
1 polymer ?
#
loop_
_entity_poly.entity_id
_entity_poly.type
_entity_poly.pdbx_seq_one_letter_code
_entity_poly.pdbx_strand_id
1 'polypeptide(L)'
;MSTHYGSSGRRRPNATPATLPAHPAMHLEARLQDLDRLWQRPDRALPPATAHHSSTAALSAAPLSHLLACNDLGAALCQHSDKLSHADLRLVSEDAGSPPPGSVQLDKVPRRAPRTLFHLHEYGFPTDLWSYREGNNIRFFVAAYRSFLNITLLFYWTCHRLEDGKLAWYRTPPARERLYALDRLLAAPGQPVVFCLDETSLAAAERAFPDRIATTGSLRSDGAGKHFTPLAGRDVVIMAGRKRPCRAEVREIREALMTVGCRVAEDVLPARGPRRARKAAAQKPSSRSALPGAGQLANCDS
;
A
#
# COMPACT_ATOMS: atom_id res chain seq x y z
N MET A 1 -23.67 -71.01 0.62
CA MET A 1 -22.83 -70.09 -0.16
C MET A 1 -22.98 -68.70 0.44
N SER A 2 -21.98 -68.29 1.22
CA SER A 2 -21.89 -67.00 1.90
C SER A 2 -21.14 -65.99 1.04
N THR A 3 -21.56 -64.73 1.09
CA THR A 3 -20.69 -63.59 0.78
C THR A 3 -20.95 -62.50 1.83
N HIS A 4 -19.95 -62.31 2.70
CA HIS A 4 -19.85 -61.20 3.64
C HIS A 4 -19.31 -59.95 2.92
N TYR A 5 -19.93 -58.80 3.17
CA TYR A 5 -19.44 -57.49 2.72
C TYR A 5 -18.74 -56.79 3.88
N GLY A 6 -17.43 -56.62 3.78
CA GLY A 6 -16.60 -55.94 4.79
C GLY A 6 -16.50 -54.43 4.53
N SER A 7 -16.93 -53.63 5.50
CA SER A 7 -16.78 -52.17 5.54
C SER A 7 -15.38 -51.80 6.06
N SER A 8 -14.56 -51.15 5.23
CA SER A 8 -13.25 -50.62 5.62
C SER A 8 -13.34 -49.13 5.93
N GLY A 9 -13.40 -48.80 7.23
CA GLY A 9 -13.33 -47.43 7.73
C GLY A 9 -11.92 -46.86 7.59
N ARG A 10 -11.71 -45.92 6.67
CA ARG A 10 -10.48 -45.13 6.59
C ARG A 10 -10.47 -44.05 7.68
N ARG A 11 -9.58 -44.19 8.67
CA ARG A 11 -9.23 -43.12 9.61
C ARG A 11 -8.55 -41.97 8.85
N ARG A 12 -9.06 -40.75 9.01
CA ARG A 12 -8.38 -39.53 8.56
C ARG A 12 -7.14 -39.28 9.43
N PRO A 13 -5.99 -38.90 8.86
CA PRO A 13 -4.84 -38.46 9.65
C PRO A 13 -5.15 -37.15 10.37
N ASN A 14 -4.72 -37.05 11.63
CA ASN A 14 -4.81 -35.86 12.47
C ASN A 14 -4.22 -34.65 11.75
N ALA A 15 -5.04 -33.62 11.55
CA ALA A 15 -4.57 -32.33 11.08
C ALA A 15 -3.73 -31.67 12.18
N THR A 16 -2.48 -31.37 11.88
CA THR A 16 -1.61 -30.56 12.73
C THR A 16 -2.27 -29.20 12.97
N PRO A 17 -2.44 -28.73 14.23
CA PRO A 17 -2.98 -27.41 14.49
C PRO A 17 -2.06 -26.36 13.84
N ALA A 18 -2.67 -25.45 13.10
CA ALA A 18 -1.96 -24.33 12.47
C ALA A 18 -1.25 -23.52 13.55
N THR A 19 0.05 -23.28 13.35
CA THR A 19 0.86 -22.40 14.19
C THR A 19 0.16 -21.04 14.31
N LEU A 20 -0.21 -20.64 15.52
CA LEU A 20 -0.76 -19.31 15.80
C LEU A 20 0.22 -18.23 15.30
N PRO A 21 -0.27 -17.11 14.75
CA PRO A 21 0.58 -16.04 14.25
C PRO A 21 1.43 -15.43 15.38
N ALA A 22 2.60 -14.90 15.00
CA ALA A 22 3.54 -14.24 15.90
C ALA A 22 2.87 -13.21 16.82
N HIS A 23 3.38 -13.09 18.05
CA HIS A 23 2.82 -12.25 19.10
C HIS A 23 2.62 -10.79 18.62
N PRO A 24 1.45 -10.16 18.82
CA PRO A 24 1.14 -8.81 18.32
C PRO A 24 2.13 -7.73 18.81
N ALA A 25 2.76 -7.95 19.96
CA ALA A 25 3.79 -7.06 20.52
C ALA A 25 5.06 -6.95 19.65
N MET A 26 5.52 -8.02 19.00
CA MET A 26 6.71 -7.96 18.13
C MET A 26 6.46 -7.12 16.87
N HIS A 27 5.21 -7.07 16.41
CA HIS A 27 4.85 -6.21 15.29
C HIS A 27 4.88 -4.73 15.66
N LEU A 28 4.53 -4.38 16.90
CA LEU A 28 4.48 -2.98 17.32
C LEU A 28 5.87 -2.35 17.47
N GLU A 29 6.81 -3.04 18.11
CA GLU A 29 8.16 -2.49 18.31
C GLU A 29 8.89 -2.28 16.97
N ALA A 30 8.78 -3.24 16.04
CA ALA A 30 9.29 -3.09 14.69
C ALA A 30 8.67 -1.87 13.97
N ARG A 31 7.36 -1.65 14.16
CA ARG A 31 6.65 -0.49 13.58
C ARG A 31 7.06 0.83 14.22
N LEU A 32 7.34 0.86 15.52
CA LEU A 32 7.86 2.04 16.20
C LEU A 32 9.26 2.39 15.71
N GLN A 33 10.12 1.39 15.52
CA GLN A 33 11.43 1.58 14.90
C GLN A 33 11.34 2.08 13.46
N ASP A 34 10.41 1.54 12.66
CA ASP A 34 10.18 2.02 11.30
C ASP A 34 9.64 3.45 11.28
N LEU A 35 8.75 3.79 12.21
CA LEU A 35 8.27 5.14 12.40
C LEU A 35 9.43 6.08 12.77
N ASP A 36 10.29 5.71 13.72
CA ASP A 36 11.46 6.50 14.05
C ASP A 36 12.39 6.67 12.85
N ARG A 37 12.68 5.60 12.08
CA ARG A 37 13.46 5.70 10.83
C ARG A 37 12.81 6.65 9.82
N LEU A 38 11.49 6.64 9.70
CA LEU A 38 10.77 7.56 8.83
C LEU A 38 10.96 9.00 9.32
N TRP A 39 10.85 9.29 10.61
CA TRP A 39 11.03 10.66 11.12
C TRP A 39 12.49 11.09 11.21
N GLN A 40 13.42 10.15 11.36
CA GLN A 40 14.84 10.35 11.60
C GLN A 40 15.73 10.18 10.36
N ARG A 41 15.23 10.15 9.12
CA ARG A 41 16.13 10.16 7.94
C ARG A 41 16.58 11.57 7.55
N PRO A 42 17.79 12.01 7.94
CA PRO A 42 18.73 12.69 7.07
C PRO A 42 19.77 11.66 6.60
N ASP A 43 19.86 11.44 5.30
CA ASP A 43 20.86 10.58 4.64
C ASP A 43 20.88 9.08 4.98
N ARG A 44 20.77 8.27 3.91
CA ARG A 44 21.28 6.89 3.92
C ARG A 44 22.35 6.79 2.84
N ALA A 45 23.61 6.92 3.24
CA ALA A 45 24.60 5.95 2.80
C ALA A 45 24.36 4.67 3.63
N LEU A 46 24.20 3.51 3.00
CA LEU A 46 24.28 2.19 3.66
C LEU A 46 25.76 1.90 4.03
N PRO A 47 26.15 1.00 4.99
CA PRO A 47 25.46 0.11 5.96
C PRO A 47 26.16 0.16 7.38
N PRO A 48 26.33 -0.92 8.20
CA PRO A 48 25.41 -1.88 8.83
C PRO A 48 25.20 -1.64 10.36
N ALA A 49 24.38 -2.50 10.99
CA ALA A 49 23.83 -2.39 12.35
C ALA A 49 24.79 -2.78 13.50
N THR A 50 24.68 -2.09 14.66
CA THR A 50 24.75 -2.71 16.02
C THR A 50 24.35 -1.77 17.18
N ALA A 51 23.47 -2.30 18.05
CA ALA A 51 23.34 -2.29 19.53
C ALA A 51 23.42 -1.03 20.45
N HIS A 52 22.28 -0.84 21.17
CA HIS A 52 22.00 -0.58 22.62
C HIS A 52 22.58 0.64 23.40
N HIS A 53 21.69 1.35 24.12
CA HIS A 53 21.57 1.37 25.60
C HIS A 53 20.32 2.18 26.05
N SER A 54 19.78 1.89 27.24
CA SER A 54 18.56 2.51 27.82
C SER A 54 18.86 3.21 29.16
N SER A 55 18.12 4.28 29.45
CA SER A 55 18.04 4.95 30.76
C SER A 55 16.59 5.39 31.03
N THR A 56 16.18 5.40 32.30
CA THR A 56 14.78 5.51 32.77
C THR A 56 14.53 6.84 33.49
N ALA A 57 13.45 7.54 33.15
CA ALA A 57 12.79 8.51 34.01
C ALA A 57 11.29 8.59 33.64
N ALA A 58 10.42 8.78 34.65
CA ALA A 58 8.96 8.71 34.53
C ALA A 58 8.29 10.09 34.60
N LEU A 59 7.16 10.29 33.88
CA LEU A 59 5.86 10.71 34.44
C LEU A 59 4.75 10.98 33.39
N SER A 60 3.56 10.43 33.71
CA SER A 60 2.17 10.87 33.42
C SER A 60 1.61 10.88 31.98
N ALA A 61 0.78 9.86 31.66
CA ALA A 61 -0.15 9.85 30.52
C ALA A 61 -1.60 9.59 30.98
N ALA A 62 -2.57 10.32 30.42
CA ALA A 62 -4.01 10.07 30.58
C ALA A 62 -4.49 8.97 29.60
N PRO A 63 -5.55 8.19 29.92
CA PRO A 63 -5.77 6.90 29.27
C PRO A 63 -6.60 6.99 27.97
N LEU A 64 -6.11 6.29 26.93
CA LEU A 64 -6.85 5.88 25.74
C LEU A 64 -7.61 4.58 26.07
N SER A 65 -8.86 4.66 26.54
CA SER A 65 -9.55 3.56 27.23
C SER A 65 -10.61 2.78 26.44
N HIS A 66 -10.56 2.74 25.12
CA HIS A 66 -11.54 1.96 24.35
C HIS A 66 -10.82 0.99 23.40
N LEU A 67 -10.97 -0.31 23.71
CA LEU A 67 -10.39 -1.54 23.11
C LEU A 67 -9.16 -2.11 23.86
N LEU A 68 -9.27 -3.36 24.33
CA LEU A 68 -8.21 -4.10 25.04
C LEU A 68 -6.91 -4.22 24.21
N ALA A 69 -6.98 -4.34 22.88
CA ALA A 69 -5.81 -4.32 22.00
C ALA A 69 -5.21 -2.91 21.84
N CYS A 70 -6.03 -1.87 22.01
CA CYS A 70 -5.59 -0.48 22.05
C CYS A 70 -4.97 -0.11 23.40
N ASN A 71 -5.26 -0.84 24.48
CA ASN A 71 -4.63 -0.63 25.78
C ASN A 71 -3.16 -1.05 25.78
N ASP A 72 -2.85 -2.25 25.26
CA ASP A 72 -1.45 -2.72 25.17
C ASP A 72 -0.65 -1.88 24.17
N LEU A 73 -1.28 -1.54 23.04
CA LEU A 73 -0.72 -0.62 22.05
C LEU A 73 -0.51 0.77 22.65
N GLY A 74 -1.52 1.33 23.31
CA GLY A 74 -1.46 2.62 23.98
C GLY A 74 -0.37 2.65 25.05
N ALA A 75 -0.27 1.61 25.87
CA ALA A 75 0.77 1.47 26.89
C ALA A 75 2.18 1.40 26.28
N ALA A 76 2.37 0.58 25.24
CA ALA A 76 3.65 0.51 24.53
C ALA A 76 4.01 1.82 23.82
N LEU A 77 3.01 2.57 23.33
CA LEU A 77 3.21 3.90 22.74
C LEU A 77 3.59 4.94 23.78
N CYS A 78 2.94 4.94 24.94
CA CYS A 78 3.32 5.80 26.07
C CYS A 78 4.77 5.49 26.49
N GLN A 79 5.12 4.21 26.69
CA GLN A 79 6.48 3.81 27.03
C GLN A 79 7.52 4.22 25.96
N HIS A 80 7.16 4.15 24.67
CA HIS A 80 8.05 4.59 23.59
C HIS A 80 8.16 6.12 23.51
N SER A 81 7.05 6.83 23.74
CA SER A 81 6.99 8.29 23.81
C SER A 81 7.88 8.82 24.93
N ASP A 82 7.83 8.18 26.11
CA ASP A 82 8.65 8.54 27.27
C ASP A 82 10.16 8.41 26.94
N LYS A 83 10.55 7.36 26.20
CA LYS A 83 11.94 7.17 25.74
C LYS A 83 12.40 8.26 24.75
N LEU A 84 11.49 8.79 23.93
CA LEU A 84 11.81 9.78 22.90
C LEU A 84 12.00 11.22 23.43
N SER A 85 11.85 11.42 24.75
CA SER A 85 12.14 12.65 25.53
C SER A 85 11.44 13.95 25.11
N HIS A 86 10.91 14.11 23.90
CA HIS A 86 10.30 15.36 23.40
C HIS A 86 9.32 15.20 22.22
N ALA A 87 8.94 13.98 21.83
CA ALA A 87 8.04 13.76 20.68
C ALA A 87 6.62 13.46 21.14
N ASP A 88 5.65 14.33 20.80
CA ASP A 88 4.21 14.05 20.93
C ASP A 88 3.84 12.95 19.91
N LEU A 89 3.90 11.70 20.37
CA LEU A 89 3.53 10.52 19.60
C LEU A 89 2.02 10.30 19.77
N ARG A 90 1.27 10.48 18.69
CA ARG A 90 -0.20 10.33 18.69
C ARG A 90 -0.61 9.15 17.85
N LEU A 91 -1.39 8.24 18.44
CA LEU A 91 -2.20 7.33 17.65
C LEU A 91 -3.33 8.15 17.03
N VAL A 92 -3.25 8.46 15.74
CA VAL A 92 -4.40 9.03 15.02
C VAL A 92 -5.34 7.85 14.76
N SER A 93 -6.23 7.52 15.71
CA SER A 93 -6.94 6.24 15.67
C SER A 93 -8.33 6.27 15.05
N GLU A 94 -9.07 7.39 14.99
CA GLU A 94 -10.49 7.26 14.62
C GLU A 94 -11.07 8.32 13.66
N ASP A 95 -10.70 9.61 13.72
CA ASP A 95 -11.49 10.66 13.03
C ASP A 95 -10.73 11.48 11.98
N ALA A 96 -9.64 10.96 11.42
CA ALA A 96 -8.93 11.62 10.33
C ALA A 96 -9.68 11.52 8.99
N GLY A 97 -10.98 11.78 8.99
CA GLY A 97 -11.76 12.06 7.78
C GLY A 97 -11.38 13.41 7.19
N SER A 98 -12.38 14.21 6.83
CA SER A 98 -12.15 15.58 6.39
C SER A 98 -11.62 16.45 7.53
N PRO A 99 -10.66 17.34 7.27
CA PRO A 99 -10.20 18.28 8.26
C PRO A 99 -11.33 19.28 8.59
N PRO A 100 -11.38 19.83 9.81
CA PRO A 100 -12.44 20.76 10.20
C PRO A 100 -12.40 22.04 9.33
N PRO A 101 -13.53 22.74 9.16
CA PRO A 101 -13.54 24.05 8.51
C PRO A 101 -12.50 25.00 9.11
N GLY A 102 -11.89 25.84 8.28
CA GLY A 102 -10.84 26.79 8.72
C GLY A 102 -9.44 26.18 8.89
N SER A 103 -9.31 24.85 8.85
CA SER A 103 -8.00 24.20 8.83
C SER A 103 -7.21 24.52 7.55
N VAL A 104 -5.88 24.63 7.69
CA VAL A 104 -4.98 24.91 6.58
C VAL A 104 -4.04 23.75 6.37
N GLN A 105 -4.10 23.14 5.19
CA GLN A 105 -3.16 22.11 4.78
C GLN A 105 -1.76 22.69 4.66
N LEU A 106 -0.80 22.06 5.34
CA LEU A 106 0.58 22.49 5.33
C LEU A 106 1.33 21.82 4.18
N ASP A 107 1.91 22.63 3.31
CA ASP A 107 2.78 22.15 2.25
C ASP A 107 4.09 21.56 2.80
N LYS A 108 4.62 22.16 3.88
CA LYS A 108 5.80 21.70 4.61
C LYS A 108 5.36 21.23 6.00
N VAL A 109 5.55 19.96 6.29
CA VAL A 109 5.23 19.39 7.62
C VAL A 109 6.27 19.89 8.63
N PRO A 110 5.85 20.61 9.69
CA PRO A 110 6.77 21.07 10.73
C PRO A 110 7.41 19.89 11.47
N ARG A 111 8.65 20.03 11.94
CA ARG A 111 9.31 18.98 12.76
C ARG A 111 8.55 18.64 14.04
N ARG A 112 7.76 19.59 14.55
CA ARG A 112 6.88 19.43 15.72
C ARG A 112 5.51 18.82 15.39
N ALA A 113 5.25 18.44 14.14
CA ALA A 113 4.01 17.75 13.79
C ALA A 113 3.93 16.43 14.59
N PRO A 114 2.73 16.04 15.03
CA PRO A 114 2.57 14.82 15.81
C PRO A 114 3.10 13.63 15.01
N ARG A 115 3.90 12.78 15.66
CA ARG A 115 4.34 11.52 15.06
C ARG A 115 3.18 10.56 15.14
N THR A 116 2.73 10.04 14.00
CA THR A 116 1.56 9.15 13.94
C THR A 116 1.88 7.83 13.26
N LEU A 117 1.28 6.77 13.78
CA LEU A 117 1.37 5.41 13.24
C LEU A 117 0.33 5.12 12.15
N PHE A 118 -0.58 6.07 11.87
CA PHE A 118 -1.63 5.93 10.87
C PHE A 118 -2.47 4.66 11.06
N HIS A 119 -2.75 4.27 12.30
CA HIS A 119 -3.62 3.13 12.60
C HIS A 119 -5.08 3.50 12.31
N LEU A 120 -5.81 2.65 11.60
CA LEU A 120 -7.24 2.84 11.35
C LEU A 120 -8.02 1.73 12.05
N HIS A 121 -9.14 2.07 12.70
CA HIS A 121 -9.97 1.08 13.39
C HIS A 121 -10.41 -0.06 12.46
N GLU A 122 -10.78 0.23 11.21
CA GLU A 122 -11.28 -0.79 10.27
C GLU A 122 -10.17 -1.62 9.60
N TYR A 123 -8.93 -1.13 9.58
CA TYR A 123 -7.86 -1.70 8.77
C TYR A 123 -6.58 -2.04 9.55
N GLY A 124 -6.50 -1.66 10.82
CA GLY A 124 -5.29 -1.75 11.63
C GLY A 124 -4.18 -0.82 11.13
N PHE A 125 -2.94 -1.31 11.23
CA PHE A 125 -1.77 -0.59 10.74
C PHE A 125 -1.63 -0.67 9.21
N PRO A 126 -1.02 0.33 8.59
CA PRO A 126 -0.68 0.24 7.18
C PRO A 126 0.29 -0.93 6.93
N THR A 127 0.08 -1.65 5.84
CA THR A 127 1.02 -2.67 5.37
C THR A 127 2.32 -2.03 4.92
N ASP A 128 2.20 -0.93 4.17
CA ASP A 128 3.28 -0.17 3.57
C ASP A 128 3.04 1.34 3.75
N LEU A 129 4.12 2.11 3.85
CA LEU A 129 4.07 3.54 4.10
C LEU A 129 5.17 4.24 3.31
N TRP A 130 4.79 5.22 2.48
CA TRP A 130 5.69 6.00 1.64
C TRP A 130 5.69 7.45 2.08
N SER A 131 6.86 7.98 2.42
CA SER A 131 7.03 9.39 2.75
C SER A 131 7.40 10.20 1.51
N TYR A 132 6.59 11.18 1.14
CA TYR A 132 6.92 12.15 0.10
C TYR A 132 7.74 13.28 0.72
N ARG A 133 8.94 13.50 0.18
CA ARG A 133 9.93 14.43 0.74
C ARG A 133 10.44 15.40 -0.29
N GLU A 134 10.89 16.54 0.19
CA GLU A 134 11.69 17.50 -0.57
C GLU A 134 12.86 17.95 0.30
N GLY A 135 14.03 17.41 -0.02
CA GLY A 135 15.16 17.35 0.92
C GLY A 135 14.73 16.67 2.22
N ASN A 136 15.07 17.28 3.36
CA ASN A 136 14.74 16.74 4.69
C ASN A 136 13.29 17.03 5.14
N ASN A 137 12.48 17.66 4.31
CA ASN A 137 11.13 18.05 4.69
C ASN A 137 10.11 17.03 4.21
N ILE A 138 9.33 16.49 5.15
CA ILE A 138 8.15 15.69 4.82
C ILE A 138 7.09 16.62 4.23
N ARG A 139 6.45 16.16 3.16
CA ARG A 139 5.34 16.85 2.48
C ARG A 139 4.02 16.19 2.83
N PHE A 140 3.95 14.86 2.68
CA PHE A 140 2.81 14.03 3.04
C PHE A 140 3.24 12.56 3.08
N PHE A 141 2.33 11.68 3.49
CA PHE A 141 2.51 10.24 3.39
C PHE A 141 1.44 9.61 2.51
N VAL A 142 1.78 8.48 1.89
CA VAL A 142 0.82 7.55 1.31
C VAL A 142 0.91 6.25 2.09
N ALA A 143 -0.21 5.73 2.54
CA ALA A 143 -0.29 4.54 3.37
C ALA A 143 -1.16 3.48 2.68
N ALA A 144 -0.63 2.26 2.54
CA ALA A 144 -1.38 1.11 2.05
C ALA A 144 -2.00 0.34 3.20
N TYR A 145 -3.27 -0.02 3.07
CA TYR A 145 -4.00 -0.85 4.01
C TYR A 145 -4.55 -2.08 3.30
N ARG A 146 -4.72 -3.17 4.06
CA ARG A 146 -5.38 -4.37 3.56
C ARG A 146 -6.82 -4.42 4.08
N SER A 147 -7.78 -4.36 3.17
CA SER A 147 -9.18 -4.57 3.55
C SER A 147 -9.45 -6.04 3.91
N PHE A 148 -10.56 -6.29 4.58
CA PHE A 148 -11.06 -7.65 4.85
C PHE A 148 -11.30 -8.48 3.57
N LEU A 149 -11.55 -7.81 2.43
CA LEU A 149 -11.65 -8.46 1.11
C LEU A 149 -10.30 -8.70 0.44
N ASN A 150 -9.20 -8.49 1.15
CA ASN A 150 -7.85 -8.66 0.61
C ASN A 150 -7.62 -7.71 -0.59
N ILE A 151 -8.18 -6.50 -0.53
CA ILE A 151 -7.96 -5.41 -1.50
C ILE A 151 -7.02 -4.42 -0.84
N THR A 152 -6.00 -3.97 -1.57
CA THR A 152 -5.12 -2.88 -1.11
C THR A 152 -5.83 -1.55 -1.31
N LEU A 153 -5.96 -0.78 -0.24
CA LEU A 153 -6.48 0.59 -0.22
C LEU A 153 -5.31 1.55 0.01
N LEU A 154 -5.25 2.65 -0.73
CA LEU A 154 -4.24 3.69 -0.56
C LEU A 154 -4.91 4.94 0.02
N PHE A 155 -4.35 5.47 1.10
CA PHE A 155 -4.78 6.73 1.69
C PHE A 155 -3.63 7.74 1.73
N TYR A 156 -3.93 8.97 1.34
CA TYR A 156 -3.05 10.12 1.49
C TYR A 156 -3.23 10.70 2.88
N TRP A 157 -2.12 10.99 3.54
CA TRP A 157 -2.10 11.60 4.86
C TRP A 157 -1.35 12.91 4.79
N THR A 158 -2.05 14.00 5.10
CA THR A 158 -1.50 15.36 5.04
C THR A 158 -1.60 16.04 6.39
N CYS A 159 -0.63 16.88 6.73
CA CYS A 159 -0.62 17.61 7.99
C CYS A 159 -1.36 18.94 7.81
N HIS A 160 -2.25 19.25 8.74
CA HIS A 160 -3.00 20.49 8.78
C HIS A 160 -2.68 21.27 10.04
N ARG A 161 -2.80 22.59 9.96
CA ARG A 161 -2.86 23.49 11.10
C ARG A 161 -4.32 23.83 11.38
N LEU A 162 -4.76 23.59 12.60
CA LEU A 162 -6.10 23.94 13.09
C LEU A 162 -6.16 25.43 13.47
N GLU A 163 -7.36 25.97 13.67
CA GLU A 163 -7.57 27.37 14.07
C GLU A 163 -6.89 27.70 15.41
N ASP A 164 -6.86 26.74 16.34
CA ASP A 164 -6.16 26.85 17.63
C ASP A 164 -4.63 26.71 17.52
N GLY A 165 -4.10 26.60 16.30
CA GLY A 165 -2.68 26.47 16.00
C GLY A 165 -2.11 25.06 16.18
N LYS A 166 -2.90 24.08 16.65
CA LYS A 166 -2.46 22.69 16.78
C LYS A 166 -2.25 22.06 15.40
N LEU A 167 -1.39 21.05 15.37
CA LEU A 167 -1.08 20.27 14.18
C LEU A 167 -1.77 18.90 14.26
N ALA A 168 -2.39 18.48 13.17
CA ALA A 168 -3.06 17.19 13.07
C ALA A 168 -2.92 16.59 11.66
N TRP A 169 -3.06 15.27 11.55
CA TRP A 169 -3.02 14.54 10.28
C TRP A 169 -4.44 14.18 9.84
N TYR A 170 -4.73 14.36 8.56
CA TYR A 170 -6.02 14.04 7.94
C TYR A 170 -5.86 13.21 6.67
N ARG A 171 -6.86 12.36 6.38
CA ARG A 171 -6.90 11.56 5.15
C ARG A 171 -7.43 12.39 3.98
N THR A 172 -6.63 13.33 3.52
CA THR A 172 -6.95 14.15 2.35
C THR A 172 -5.83 14.11 1.33
N PRO A 173 -6.16 14.21 0.02
CA PRO A 173 -5.16 14.36 -1.03
C PRO A 173 -4.23 15.55 -0.77
N PRO A 174 -2.97 15.50 -1.26
CA PRO A 174 -2.08 16.65 -1.19
C PRO A 174 -2.60 17.80 -2.07
N ALA A 175 -2.54 19.03 -1.57
CA ALA A 175 -2.90 20.22 -2.37
C ALA A 175 -2.00 20.40 -3.61
N ARG A 176 -0.80 19.80 -3.60
CA ARG A 176 0.14 19.79 -4.73
C ARG A 176 0.68 18.38 -4.91
N GLU A 177 0.48 17.82 -6.09
CA GLU A 177 1.07 16.55 -6.46
C GLU A 177 2.60 16.65 -6.51
N ARG A 178 3.24 15.53 -6.19
CA ARG A 178 4.70 15.41 -6.11
C ARG A 178 5.12 14.02 -6.54
N LEU A 179 6.35 13.94 -7.03
CA LEU A 179 7.02 12.67 -7.23
C LEU A 179 7.46 12.08 -5.89
N TYR A 180 7.30 10.77 -5.76
CA TYR A 180 7.96 10.01 -4.71
C TYR A 180 9.48 10.07 -4.91
N ALA A 181 10.26 10.02 -3.82
CA ALA A 181 11.72 10.12 -3.88
C ALA A 181 12.25 11.42 -4.54
N LEU A 182 11.47 12.52 -4.51
CA LEU A 182 11.88 13.81 -5.08
C LEU A 182 13.20 14.32 -4.47
N ASP A 183 13.42 14.11 -3.18
CA ASP A 183 14.69 14.35 -2.51
C ASP A 183 15.87 13.65 -3.19
N ARG A 184 15.73 12.35 -3.52
CA ARG A 184 16.76 11.57 -4.22
C ARG A 184 16.92 12.03 -5.67
N LEU A 185 15.83 12.33 -6.35
CA LEU A 185 15.85 12.84 -7.72
C LEU A 185 16.64 14.15 -7.79
N LEU A 186 16.35 15.10 -6.90
CA LEU A 186 17.04 16.39 -6.86
C LEU A 186 18.53 16.25 -6.49
N ALA A 187 18.87 15.31 -5.59
CA ALA A 187 20.26 15.06 -5.20
C ALA A 187 21.09 14.39 -6.31
N ALA A 188 20.47 13.67 -7.24
CA ALA A 188 21.15 12.93 -8.31
C ALA A 188 20.51 13.22 -9.69
N PRO A 189 20.70 14.42 -10.27
CA PRO A 189 20.00 14.87 -11.48
C PRO A 189 20.22 13.98 -12.72
N GLY A 190 21.38 13.32 -12.84
CA GLY A 190 21.70 12.43 -13.96
C GLY A 190 21.33 10.96 -13.77
N GLN A 191 20.88 10.55 -12.57
CA GLN A 191 20.62 9.14 -12.31
C GLN A 191 19.36 8.65 -13.07
N PRO A 192 19.43 7.50 -13.76
CA PRO A 192 18.29 6.92 -14.46
C PRO A 192 17.16 6.55 -13.50
N VAL A 193 15.94 6.56 -14.02
CA VAL A 193 14.72 6.45 -13.22
C VAL A 193 13.88 5.26 -13.68
N VAL A 194 13.20 4.64 -12.72
CA VAL A 194 12.06 3.74 -12.98
C VAL A 194 10.81 4.44 -12.49
N PHE A 195 9.90 4.74 -13.40
CA PHE A 195 8.61 5.34 -13.09
C PHE A 195 7.57 4.23 -12.90
N CYS A 196 7.08 4.08 -11.67
CA CYS A 196 6.00 3.18 -11.32
C CYS A 196 4.65 3.90 -11.44
N LEU A 197 3.65 3.18 -11.94
CA LEU A 197 2.27 3.70 -12.03
C LEU A 197 1.59 3.85 -10.66
N ASP A 198 2.04 3.09 -9.67
CA ASP A 198 1.52 3.14 -8.31
C ASP A 198 2.63 2.92 -7.27
N GLU A 199 2.36 3.34 -6.04
CA GLU A 199 3.27 3.22 -4.90
C GLU A 199 3.57 1.76 -4.58
N THR A 200 2.60 0.86 -4.78
CA THR A 200 2.73 -0.57 -4.44
C THR A 200 3.78 -1.28 -5.30
N SER A 201 4.16 -0.68 -6.43
CA SER A 201 5.15 -1.22 -7.35
C SER A 201 6.57 -0.75 -7.05
N LEU A 202 6.75 0.29 -6.21
CA LEU A 202 8.06 0.88 -5.90
C LEU A 202 9.05 -0.16 -5.35
N ALA A 203 8.64 -0.98 -4.38
CA ALA A 203 9.52 -1.99 -3.78
C ALA A 203 9.89 -3.12 -4.76
N ALA A 204 9.09 -3.35 -5.80
CA ALA A 204 9.45 -4.29 -6.88
C ALA A 204 10.43 -3.63 -7.86
N ALA A 205 10.23 -2.34 -8.19
CA ALA A 205 11.12 -1.57 -9.04
C ALA A 205 12.52 -1.43 -8.43
N GLU A 206 12.63 -1.08 -7.14
CA GLU A 206 13.93 -0.95 -6.46
C GLU A 206 14.72 -2.26 -6.46
N ARG A 207 14.04 -3.41 -6.39
CA ARG A 207 14.69 -4.73 -6.49
C ARG A 207 15.09 -5.11 -7.90
N ALA A 208 14.25 -4.77 -8.88
CA ALA A 208 14.50 -5.09 -10.29
C ALA A 208 15.55 -4.17 -10.93
N PHE A 209 15.69 -2.95 -10.42
CA PHE A 209 16.56 -1.91 -10.96
C PHE A 209 17.35 -1.22 -9.84
N PRO A 210 18.29 -1.92 -9.19
CA PRO A 210 19.01 -1.40 -8.01
C PRO A 210 19.80 -0.11 -8.29
N ASP A 211 20.24 0.10 -9.53
CA ASP A 211 21.03 1.28 -9.94
C ASP A 211 20.17 2.48 -10.38
N ARG A 212 18.84 2.35 -10.34
CA ARG A 212 17.89 3.39 -10.74
C ARG A 212 17.12 3.94 -9.54
N ILE A 213 16.68 5.19 -9.63
CA ILE A 213 15.74 5.74 -8.65
C ILE A 213 14.33 5.29 -9.03
N ALA A 214 13.69 4.50 -8.17
CA ALA A 214 12.27 4.21 -8.30
C ALA A 214 11.44 5.41 -7.83
N THR A 215 10.52 5.87 -8.65
CA THR A 215 9.60 6.97 -8.35
C THR A 215 8.19 6.64 -8.81
N THR A 216 7.22 7.41 -8.36
CA THR A 216 5.84 7.38 -8.82
C THR A 216 5.22 8.75 -8.61
N GLY A 217 4.18 9.05 -9.35
CA GLY A 217 3.40 10.28 -9.25
C GLY A 217 2.06 10.09 -9.94
N SER A 218 1.04 10.78 -9.45
CA SER A 218 -0.29 10.78 -10.07
C SER A 218 -0.27 11.65 -11.33
N LEU A 219 -1.00 11.21 -12.36
CA LEU A 219 -1.39 12.03 -13.52
C LEU A 219 -2.75 12.71 -13.32
N ARG A 220 -3.46 12.39 -12.23
CA ARG A 220 -4.89 12.67 -12.10
C ARG A 220 -5.20 14.15 -11.81
N SER A 221 -4.18 15.00 -11.64
CA SER A 221 -4.38 16.44 -11.48
C SER A 221 -4.19 17.20 -12.79
N ASP A 222 -5.02 18.22 -12.99
CA ASP A 222 -4.86 19.21 -14.05
C ASP A 222 -3.47 19.86 -13.90
N GLY A 223 -2.54 19.52 -14.80
CA GLY A 223 -1.16 20.02 -14.75
C GLY A 223 -0.06 18.96 -14.58
N ALA A 224 -0.37 17.67 -14.76
CA ALA A 224 0.57 16.54 -14.77
C ALA A 224 1.99 16.84 -15.32
N GLY A 225 2.10 17.58 -16.43
CA GLY A 225 3.39 17.93 -17.03
C GLY A 225 4.33 18.73 -16.12
N LYS A 226 3.81 19.59 -15.23
CA LYS A 226 4.63 20.40 -14.31
C LYS A 226 5.22 19.58 -13.17
N HIS A 227 4.61 18.45 -12.82
CA HIS A 227 5.09 17.58 -11.75
C HIS A 227 6.30 16.73 -12.18
N PHE A 228 6.52 16.57 -13.49
CA PHE A 228 7.62 15.77 -14.05
C PHE A 228 8.89 16.56 -14.34
N THR A 229 8.93 17.87 -14.13
CA THR A 229 10.15 18.68 -14.32
C THR A 229 11.41 18.10 -13.64
N PRO A 230 11.35 17.49 -12.44
CA PRO A 230 12.53 16.86 -11.83
C PRO A 230 13.12 15.67 -12.63
N LEU A 231 12.36 15.13 -13.59
CA LEU A 231 12.75 14.03 -14.47
C LEU A 231 13.34 14.50 -15.81
N ALA A 232 13.31 15.81 -16.09
CA ALA A 232 13.72 16.36 -17.38
C ALA A 232 15.13 15.89 -17.80
N GLY A 233 15.27 15.47 -19.07
CA GLY A 233 16.54 15.02 -19.65
C GLY A 233 17.03 13.63 -19.21
N ARG A 234 16.30 12.91 -18.35
CA ARG A 234 16.72 11.60 -17.83
C ARG A 234 16.30 10.44 -18.71
N ASP A 235 16.99 9.30 -18.53
CA ASP A 235 16.53 7.99 -18.99
C ASP A 235 15.50 7.41 -18.02
N VAL A 236 14.28 7.19 -18.53
CA VAL A 236 13.15 6.70 -17.73
C VAL A 236 12.66 5.36 -18.30
N VAL A 237 12.51 4.37 -17.43
CA VAL A 237 11.79 3.12 -17.73
C VAL A 237 10.44 3.18 -17.04
N ILE A 238 9.35 2.95 -17.76
CA ILE A 238 8.02 2.83 -17.16
C ILE A 238 7.83 1.38 -16.74
N MET A 239 7.60 1.16 -15.45
CA MET A 239 7.28 -0.16 -14.91
C MET A 239 5.77 -0.21 -14.62
N ALA A 240 5.08 -1.05 -15.39
CA ALA A 240 3.68 -1.32 -15.10
C ALA A 240 3.54 -2.12 -13.81
N GLY A 241 2.59 -1.70 -12.98
CA GLY A 241 2.28 -2.40 -11.74
C GLY A 241 1.76 -3.82 -11.96
N ARG A 242 1.46 -4.50 -10.85
CA ARG A 242 0.97 -5.89 -10.86
C ARG A 242 -0.40 -6.04 -11.52
N LYS A 243 -1.24 -5.01 -11.48
CA LYS A 243 -2.52 -4.98 -12.19
C LYS A 243 -2.26 -4.56 -13.63
N ARG A 244 -3.04 -5.10 -14.58
CA ARG A 244 -2.94 -4.70 -15.99
C ARG A 244 -3.20 -3.19 -16.06
N PRO A 245 -2.19 -2.35 -16.32
CA PRO A 245 -2.46 -0.95 -16.49
C PRO A 245 -3.28 -0.75 -17.76
N CYS A 246 -4.04 0.34 -17.79
CA CYS A 246 -4.63 0.74 -19.04
C CYS A 246 -3.49 1.16 -19.98
N ARG A 247 -3.48 0.65 -21.22
CA ARG A 247 -2.52 1.09 -22.25
C ARG A 247 -2.59 2.60 -22.48
N ALA A 248 -3.76 3.20 -22.28
CA ALA A 248 -3.95 4.64 -22.39
C ALA A 248 -3.16 5.40 -21.30
N GLU A 249 -3.27 4.97 -20.04
CA GLU A 249 -2.54 5.59 -18.91
C GLU A 249 -1.02 5.54 -19.12
N VAL A 250 -0.49 4.39 -19.53
CA VAL A 250 0.95 4.25 -19.83
C VAL A 250 1.37 5.18 -20.98
N ARG A 251 0.54 5.30 -22.01
CA ARG A 251 0.78 6.20 -23.13
C ARG A 251 0.79 7.67 -22.69
N GLU A 252 -0.18 8.08 -21.88
CA GLU A 252 -0.27 9.43 -21.33
C GLU A 252 0.97 9.78 -20.47
N ILE A 253 1.42 8.86 -19.62
CA ILE A 253 2.64 9.06 -18.81
C ILE A 253 3.85 9.19 -19.72
N ARG A 254 3.98 8.32 -20.72
CA ARG A 254 5.08 8.34 -21.69
C ARG A 254 5.11 9.69 -22.44
N GLU A 255 3.97 10.16 -22.93
CA GLU A 255 3.86 11.44 -23.63
C GLU A 255 4.23 12.61 -22.70
N ALA A 256 3.76 12.60 -21.45
CA ALA A 256 4.09 13.65 -20.48
C ALA A 256 5.59 13.65 -20.09
N LEU A 257 6.21 12.48 -19.95
CA LEU A 257 7.65 12.35 -19.70
C LEU A 257 8.49 12.81 -20.91
N MET A 258 8.08 12.46 -22.13
CA MET A 258 8.73 12.93 -23.35
C MET A 258 8.60 14.45 -23.52
N THR A 259 7.46 15.03 -23.12
CA THR A 259 7.22 16.49 -23.15
C THR A 259 8.24 17.25 -22.31
N VAL A 260 8.69 16.70 -21.18
CA VAL A 260 9.75 17.29 -20.35
C VAL A 260 11.16 16.87 -20.78
N GLY A 261 11.31 16.22 -21.94
CA GLY A 261 12.59 15.84 -22.53
C GLY A 261 13.21 14.55 -21.98
N CYS A 262 12.43 13.67 -21.34
CA CYS A 262 12.94 12.36 -20.93
C CYS A 262 13.16 11.45 -22.15
N ARG A 263 14.17 10.57 -22.07
CA ARG A 263 14.31 9.41 -22.96
C ARG A 263 13.58 8.24 -22.33
N VAL A 264 12.45 7.84 -22.90
CA VAL A 264 11.59 6.81 -22.32
C VAL A 264 11.79 5.46 -23.04
N ALA A 265 12.42 4.50 -22.36
CA ALA A 265 12.63 3.15 -22.86
C ALA A 265 11.32 2.31 -22.85
N GLU A 266 11.33 1.12 -23.45
CA GLU A 266 10.16 0.23 -23.53
C GLU A 266 9.52 -0.01 -22.16
N ASP A 267 8.18 -0.03 -22.13
CA ASP A 267 7.41 -0.31 -20.93
C ASP A 267 7.73 -1.74 -20.46
N VAL A 268 8.36 -1.87 -19.28
CA VAL A 268 8.57 -3.18 -18.68
C VAL A 268 7.24 -3.59 -18.06
N LEU A 269 6.36 -4.11 -18.92
CA LEU A 269 5.20 -4.86 -18.48
C LEU A 269 5.74 -6.16 -17.85
N PRO A 270 5.44 -6.48 -16.58
CA PRO A 270 5.82 -7.77 -16.04
C PRO A 270 5.30 -8.84 -17.00
N ALA A 271 6.22 -9.65 -17.53
CA ALA A 271 5.91 -10.70 -18.48
C ALA A 271 4.69 -11.47 -17.95
N ARG A 272 3.67 -11.65 -18.79
CA ARG A 272 2.47 -12.39 -18.40
C ARG A 272 2.93 -13.71 -17.78
N GLY A 273 2.75 -13.88 -16.47
CA GLY A 273 2.86 -15.19 -15.86
C GLY A 273 2.01 -16.18 -16.68
N PRO A 274 2.41 -17.45 -16.79
CA PRO A 274 1.76 -18.42 -17.66
C PRO A 274 0.25 -18.35 -17.41
N ARG A 275 -0.48 -18.01 -18.48
CA ARG A 275 -1.93 -17.85 -18.45
C ARG A 275 -2.47 -19.14 -17.85
N ARG A 276 -2.96 -19.12 -16.59
CA ARG A 276 -3.64 -20.28 -16.00
C ARG A 276 -4.65 -20.73 -17.04
N ALA A 277 -4.44 -21.92 -17.61
CA ALA A 277 -5.31 -22.45 -18.64
C ALA A 277 -6.72 -22.32 -18.08
N ARG A 278 -7.53 -21.50 -18.75
CA ARG A 278 -8.92 -21.31 -18.38
C ARG A 278 -9.51 -22.70 -18.54
N LYS A 279 -9.72 -23.40 -17.41
CA LYS A 279 -10.26 -24.77 -17.38
C LYS A 279 -11.47 -24.72 -18.30
N ALA A 280 -11.36 -25.40 -19.46
CA ALA A 280 -12.38 -25.32 -20.50
C ALA A 280 -13.72 -25.55 -19.81
N ALA A 281 -14.63 -24.58 -19.93
CA ALA A 281 -15.98 -24.77 -19.46
C ALA A 281 -16.48 -26.06 -20.11
N ALA A 282 -16.79 -27.06 -19.28
CA ALA A 282 -17.33 -28.32 -19.74
C ALA A 282 -18.49 -28.00 -20.68
N GLN A 283 -18.36 -28.43 -21.94
CA GLN A 283 -19.43 -28.33 -22.91
C GLN A 283 -20.66 -28.98 -22.29
N LYS A 284 -21.73 -28.19 -22.13
CA LYS A 284 -23.03 -28.65 -21.67
C LYS A 284 -23.49 -29.74 -22.66
N PRO A 285 -23.70 -30.99 -22.24
CA PRO A 285 -24.18 -32.02 -23.17
C PRO A 285 -25.54 -31.60 -23.71
N SER A 286 -25.66 -31.47 -25.03
CA SER A 286 -26.92 -31.22 -25.71
C SER A 286 -27.80 -32.47 -25.57
N SER A 287 -28.78 -32.42 -24.69
CA SER A 287 -29.85 -33.42 -24.64
C SER A 287 -30.76 -33.23 -25.86
N ARG A 288 -30.42 -33.89 -26.97
CA ARG A 288 -31.37 -34.22 -28.03
C ARG A 288 -32.23 -35.38 -27.51
N SER A 289 -33.41 -35.06 -26.99
CA SER A 289 -34.46 -36.04 -26.75
C SER A 289 -35.23 -36.21 -28.05
N ALA A 290 -34.96 -37.30 -28.77
CA ALA A 290 -35.84 -37.82 -29.81
C ALA A 290 -36.89 -38.69 -29.13
N LEU A 291 -38.17 -38.41 -29.38
CA LEU A 291 -39.28 -39.35 -29.15
C LEU A 291 -39.83 -39.76 -30.52
N PRO A 292 -39.96 -41.07 -30.81
CA PRO A 292 -40.74 -41.58 -31.93
C PRO A 292 -42.14 -42.02 -31.46
N GLY A 293 -43.12 -41.99 -32.37
CA GLY A 293 -44.44 -42.63 -32.19
C GLY A 293 -45.55 -41.81 -32.84
N ALA A 294 -45.88 -42.02 -34.12
CA ALA A 294 -46.71 -43.11 -34.67
C ALA A 294 -48.22 -42.82 -34.56
N GLY A 295 -48.91 -42.85 -35.70
CA GLY A 295 -50.37 -42.80 -35.75
C GLY A 295 -50.92 -42.34 -37.10
N GLN A 296 -50.82 -43.20 -38.10
CA GLN A 296 -51.49 -43.08 -39.40
C GLN A 296 -52.50 -44.23 -39.49
N LEU A 297 -53.77 -43.96 -39.78
CA LEU A 297 -54.84 -44.84 -40.30
C LEU A 297 -56.08 -43.92 -40.52
N ALA A 298 -56.39 -43.45 -41.73
CA ALA A 298 -57.07 -44.10 -42.86
C ALA A 298 -58.63 -44.03 -42.81
N ASN A 299 -59.19 -43.27 -43.77
CA ASN A 299 -60.42 -43.42 -44.59
C ASN A 299 -61.76 -43.90 -43.99
N CYS A 300 -62.87 -43.20 -44.29
CA CYS A 300 -63.83 -43.53 -45.38
C CYS A 300 -65.12 -42.66 -45.30
N ASP A 301 -65.71 -42.47 -46.47
CA ASP A 301 -66.90 -41.67 -46.82
C ASP A 301 -68.23 -42.12 -46.20
N SER A 302 -69.15 -41.16 -46.02
CA SER A 302 -70.53 -41.12 -46.55
C SER A 302 -71.15 -39.74 -46.32
#